data_AF-U2UW70-F1
#
_entry.id   AF-U2UW70-F1
#
_cell.length_a   1.000
_cell.length_b   1.000
_cell.length_c   1.000
_cell.angle_alpha   90.00
_cell.angle_beta   90.00
_cell.angle_gamma   90.00
#
_symmetry.space_group_name_H-M   'P 1'
#
loop_
_entity.id
_entity.type
_entity.pdbx_description
1 polymer ?
#
loop_
_entity_poly.entity_id
_entity_poly.type
_entity_poly.pdbx_seq_one_letter_code
_entity_poly.pdbx_strand_id
1 'polypeptide(L)'
;MEKRKRRTGGRPGGRRRNLLILELLLLLLASFAWQRLHAEHAGEGRTELSEEAEYTLPSLLAGDSGQTGESEGPLSSERRSAAALPQREEDAGSFRYEELPAYAGLPSAEVNGGLPYFAQEDLLPSSYEHYSPLDSLGRCGPAMANVGRDLMPDEPRGPIGMIKPTGWHTVRYDDLIGDRYLYNRCHLLAYQLTGENANPQNLITGTRYMNVEGMLPYERRISDYVKSSGRHVLLRVTPVFLGEELVARGVLMEAYSSEDEGEGVCFNAFVYNVQPGIIIDYATGDSRRAEG
;
A
#
# COMPACT_ATOMS: atom_id res chain seq x y z
N MET A 1 -76.42 -41.69 57.51
CA MET A 1 -76.55 -42.65 56.39
C MET A 1 -75.71 -42.10 55.24
N GLU A 2 -74.49 -42.61 55.12
CA GLU A 2 -73.43 -42.02 54.30
C GLU A 2 -73.29 -42.82 52.99
N LYS A 3 -73.45 -42.16 51.84
CA LYS A 3 -73.09 -42.73 50.54
C LYS A 3 -72.28 -41.73 49.72
N ARG A 4 -71.02 -42.12 49.52
CA ARG A 4 -69.97 -41.50 48.70
C ARG A 4 -69.93 -42.17 47.32
N LYS A 5 -69.27 -41.48 46.36
CA LYS A 5 -68.71 -41.91 45.03
C LYS A 5 -69.50 -41.42 43.81
N ARG A 6 -68.91 -40.87 42.74
CA ARG A 6 -67.50 -40.70 42.29
C ARG A 6 -67.46 -39.51 41.30
N ARG A 7 -66.42 -38.67 41.35
CA ARG A 7 -66.03 -37.74 40.27
C ARG A 7 -64.95 -38.39 39.41
N THR A 8 -65.12 -38.40 38.09
CA THR A 8 -64.07 -38.69 37.10
C THR A 8 -63.46 -37.35 36.66
N GLY A 9 -62.14 -37.21 36.81
CA GLY A 9 -61.40 -36.03 36.39
C GLY A 9 -60.84 -36.18 34.98
N GLY A 10 -61.20 -35.26 34.08
CA GLY A 10 -60.49 -35.02 32.83
C GLY A 10 -59.43 -33.94 33.04
N ARG A 11 -58.15 -34.25 32.82
CA ARG A 11 -57.04 -33.27 32.86
C ARG A 11 -56.93 -32.53 31.51
N PRO A 12 -56.97 -31.19 31.46
CA PRO A 12 -56.67 -30.44 30.25
C PRO A 12 -55.17 -30.12 30.21
N GLY A 13 -54.36 -30.97 29.58
CA GLY A 13 -52.89 -30.78 29.55
C GLY A 13 -52.18 -31.06 28.22
N GLY A 14 -52.86 -31.64 27.23
CA GLY A 14 -52.21 -32.08 25.98
C GLY A 14 -51.96 -30.99 24.94
N ARG A 15 -52.90 -30.05 24.75
CA ARG A 15 -52.81 -29.06 23.64
C ARG A 15 -51.73 -28.00 23.85
N ARG A 16 -51.48 -27.58 25.10
CA ARG A 16 -50.45 -26.57 25.40
C ARG A 16 -49.02 -27.12 25.27
N ARG A 17 -48.80 -28.41 25.59
CA ARG A 17 -47.49 -29.05 25.43
C ARG A 17 -47.11 -29.22 23.95
N ASN A 18 -48.06 -29.59 23.10
CA ASN A 18 -47.79 -29.75 21.67
C ASN A 18 -47.54 -28.40 20.97
N LEU A 19 -48.17 -27.32 21.44
CA LEU A 19 -47.94 -25.97 20.92
C LEU A 19 -46.54 -25.45 21.29
N LEU A 20 -46.11 -25.67 22.54
CA LEU A 20 -44.76 -25.30 23.00
C LEU A 20 -43.64 -26.07 22.26
N ILE A 21 -43.87 -27.35 21.94
CA ILE A 21 -42.89 -28.15 21.18
C ILE A 21 -42.78 -27.63 19.74
N LEU A 22 -43.89 -27.21 19.13
CA LEU A 22 -43.90 -26.66 17.78
C LEU A 22 -43.20 -25.29 17.71
N GLU A 23 -43.39 -24.43 18.71
CA GLU A 23 -42.67 -23.14 18.82
C GLU A 23 -41.16 -23.33 19.01
N LEU A 24 -40.74 -24.28 19.85
CA LEU A 24 -39.33 -24.63 20.03
C LEU A 24 -38.68 -25.16 18.74
N LEU A 25 -39.41 -25.98 17.96
CA LEU A 25 -38.94 -26.48 16.66
C LEU A 25 -38.82 -25.35 15.63
N LEU A 26 -39.76 -24.41 15.59
CA LEU A 26 -39.69 -23.24 14.70
C LEU A 26 -38.51 -22.33 15.06
N LEU A 27 -38.24 -22.11 16.34
CA LEU A 27 -37.09 -21.33 16.80
C LEU A 27 -35.75 -22.02 16.48
N LEU A 28 -35.68 -23.35 16.60
CA LEU A 28 -34.50 -24.11 16.20
C LEU A 28 -34.28 -24.05 14.68
N LEU A 29 -35.32 -24.20 13.87
CA LEU A 29 -35.22 -24.08 12.41
C LEU A 29 -34.81 -22.66 11.99
N ALA A 30 -35.33 -21.62 12.65
CA ALA A 30 -34.92 -20.24 12.41
C ALA A 30 -33.45 -20.00 12.80
N SER A 31 -32.98 -20.59 13.91
CA SER A 31 -31.57 -20.52 14.33
C SER A 31 -30.63 -21.23 13.35
N PHE A 32 -31.02 -22.40 12.82
CA PHE A 32 -30.24 -23.10 11.80
C PHE A 32 -30.25 -22.36 10.45
N ALA A 33 -31.37 -21.74 10.07
CA ALA A 33 -31.45 -20.91 8.87
C ALA A 33 -30.58 -19.65 9.01
N TRP A 34 -30.60 -19.00 10.18
CA TRP A 34 -29.74 -17.87 10.53
C TRP A 34 -28.25 -18.25 10.50
N GLN A 35 -27.89 -19.40 11.07
CA GLN A 35 -26.51 -19.91 11.02
C GLN A 35 -26.05 -20.27 9.60
N ARG A 36 -26.92 -20.81 8.74
CA ARG A 36 -26.60 -21.07 7.32
C ARG A 36 -26.43 -19.77 6.53
N LEU A 37 -27.31 -18.79 6.72
CA LEU A 37 -27.23 -17.48 6.05
C LEU A 37 -25.93 -16.74 6.43
N HIS A 38 -25.48 -16.88 7.68
CA HIS A 38 -24.21 -16.32 8.14
C HIS A 38 -22.98 -17.17 7.80
N ALA A 39 -23.13 -18.47 7.57
CA ALA A 39 -22.06 -19.30 7.03
C ALA A 39 -21.77 -18.99 5.55
N GLU A 40 -22.79 -18.62 4.77
CA GLU A 40 -22.62 -18.18 3.38
C GLU A 40 -21.93 -16.80 3.30
N HIS A 41 -22.13 -15.90 4.27
CA HIS A 41 -21.39 -14.63 4.36
C HIS A 41 -19.97 -14.76 4.94
N ALA A 42 -19.61 -15.90 5.53
CA ALA A 42 -18.28 -16.14 6.10
C ALA A 42 -17.23 -16.53 5.03
N GLY A 43 -17.66 -16.85 3.80
CA GLY A 43 -16.78 -17.24 2.69
C GLY A 43 -16.27 -16.08 1.81
N GLU A 44 -16.97 -14.95 1.79
CA GLU A 44 -16.67 -13.82 0.88
C GLU A 44 -16.18 -12.54 1.57
N GLY A 45 -16.19 -12.49 2.92
CA GLY A 45 -15.82 -11.29 3.68
C GLY A 45 -14.50 -11.35 4.44
N ARG A 46 -13.69 -12.42 4.29
CA ARG A 46 -12.47 -12.63 5.12
C ARG A 46 -11.16 -12.36 4.37
N THR A 47 -11.21 -11.90 3.14
CA THR A 47 -10.05 -11.76 2.24
C THR A 47 -9.54 -10.33 2.04
N GLU A 48 -10.15 -9.31 2.66
CA GLU A 48 -9.71 -7.90 2.48
C GLU A 48 -9.06 -7.28 3.73
N LEU A 49 -8.98 -8.01 4.85
CA LEU A 49 -8.48 -7.47 6.12
C LEU A 49 -6.94 -7.44 6.25
N SER A 50 -6.18 -7.91 5.25
CA SER A 50 -4.71 -7.89 5.31
C SER A 50 -4.07 -6.64 4.70
N GLU A 51 -4.78 -5.87 3.86
CA GLU A 51 -4.25 -4.61 3.31
C GLU A 51 -4.30 -3.46 4.33
N GLU A 52 -5.23 -3.51 5.30
CA GLU A 52 -5.52 -2.41 6.24
C GLU A 52 -4.67 -2.44 7.53
N ALA A 53 -3.91 -3.51 7.79
CA ALA A 53 -3.38 -3.79 9.12
C ALA A 53 -1.96 -3.27 9.41
N GLU A 54 -1.19 -2.81 8.43
CA GLU A 54 0.27 -2.60 8.60
C GLU A 54 0.74 -1.14 8.56
N TYR A 55 -0.16 -0.17 8.76
CA TYR A 55 0.22 1.23 9.05
C TYR A 55 -0.23 1.68 10.44
N THR A 56 -0.09 0.82 11.46
CA THR A 56 -0.22 1.25 12.86
C THR A 56 1.17 1.52 13.45
N LEU A 57 1.48 2.80 13.64
CA LEU A 57 2.65 3.29 14.36
C LEU A 57 2.55 2.94 15.86
N PRO A 58 3.58 2.32 16.49
CA PRO A 58 3.79 2.48 17.91
C PRO A 58 4.69 3.71 18.14
N SER A 59 4.05 4.82 18.52
CA SER A 59 4.67 5.86 19.33
C SER A 59 4.85 5.31 20.76
N LEU A 60 6.05 5.37 21.33
CA LEU A 60 6.29 5.75 22.73
C LEU A 60 7.78 5.85 23.06
N LEU A 61 8.14 7.02 23.56
CA LEU A 61 9.37 7.35 24.26
C LEU A 61 9.34 6.81 25.71
N ALA A 62 10.54 6.46 26.22
CA ALA A 62 11.16 6.93 27.48
C ALA A 62 11.75 5.85 28.41
N GLY A 63 13.02 6.09 28.80
CA GLY A 63 13.70 5.61 30.01
C GLY A 63 14.78 4.54 29.77
N ASP A 64 16.01 4.56 30.31
CA ASP A 64 16.93 5.54 30.91
C ASP A 64 18.23 4.75 31.20
N SER A 65 19.35 5.47 31.28
CA SER A 65 20.59 5.18 32.03
C SER A 65 21.65 4.19 31.50
N GLY A 66 22.88 4.69 31.38
CA GLY A 66 24.10 3.88 31.32
C GLY A 66 25.30 4.54 30.63
N GLN A 67 26.05 5.39 31.36
CA GLN A 67 27.33 6.00 30.94
C GLN A 67 28.49 5.01 30.78
N THR A 68 29.44 5.36 29.89
CA THR A 68 30.93 5.32 29.95
C THR A 68 31.44 5.22 28.51
N GLY A 69 32.47 5.87 27.98
CA GLY A 69 33.50 6.80 28.44
C GLY A 69 34.62 6.78 27.36
N GLU A 70 34.95 7.94 26.80
CA GLU A 70 36.23 8.38 26.20
C GLU A 70 36.91 7.60 25.04
N SER A 71 37.07 8.24 23.87
CA SER A 71 38.33 8.92 23.46
C SER A 71 38.35 9.28 21.96
N GLU A 72 38.93 10.45 21.68
CA GLU A 72 38.95 11.13 20.38
C GLU A 72 40.01 10.60 19.40
N GLY A 73 39.75 10.82 18.09
CA GLY A 73 40.76 10.79 17.02
C GLY A 73 40.13 11.15 15.67
N PRO A 74 40.64 12.16 14.92
CA PRO A 74 39.88 12.80 13.86
C PRO A 74 40.06 12.09 12.51
N LEU A 75 38.96 11.78 11.82
CA LEU A 75 38.99 11.42 10.40
C LEU A 75 37.95 12.23 9.62
N SER A 76 38.48 13.29 9.02
CA SER A 76 38.10 13.88 7.73
C SER A 76 36.64 13.69 7.31
N SER A 77 35.81 14.66 7.70
CA SER A 77 34.53 14.94 7.08
C SER A 77 34.75 15.45 5.65
N GLU A 78 34.73 14.56 4.67
CA GLU A 78 34.39 14.98 3.30
C GLU A 78 32.89 15.26 3.28
N ARG A 79 32.54 16.53 3.49
CA ARG A 79 31.25 17.12 3.12
C ARG A 79 31.03 16.78 1.65
N ARG A 80 30.15 15.82 1.37
CA ARG A 80 29.49 15.74 0.07
C ARG A 80 28.58 16.96 0.01
N SER A 81 28.94 17.97 -0.78
CA SER A 81 28.03 19.06 -1.09
C SER A 81 26.81 18.47 -1.78
N ALA A 82 25.62 18.70 -1.22
CA ALA A 82 24.38 18.48 -1.96
C ALA A 82 24.49 19.30 -3.26
N ALA A 83 24.42 18.61 -4.39
CA ALA A 83 24.49 19.26 -5.68
C ALA A 83 23.17 20.00 -5.90
N ALA A 84 23.23 21.33 -5.92
CA ALA A 84 22.16 22.14 -6.50
C ALA A 84 21.81 21.58 -7.88
N LEU A 85 20.51 21.54 -8.22
CA LEU A 85 20.07 21.09 -9.55
C LEU A 85 20.92 21.76 -10.63
N PRO A 86 21.59 20.99 -11.51
CA PRO A 86 22.52 21.57 -12.46
C PRO A 86 21.79 22.58 -13.35
N GLN A 87 22.35 23.78 -13.48
CA GLN A 87 21.92 24.71 -14.53
C GLN A 87 22.33 24.09 -15.86
N ARG A 88 21.34 23.50 -16.57
CA ARG A 88 21.39 22.94 -17.93
C ARG A 88 22.79 22.91 -18.55
N GLU A 89 23.46 21.76 -18.46
CA GLU A 89 24.11 21.23 -19.66
C GLU A 89 23.02 20.47 -20.42
N GLU A 90 22.90 20.68 -21.72
CA GLU A 90 21.80 20.21 -22.59
C GLU A 90 21.71 18.68 -22.76
N ASP A 91 22.34 17.90 -21.87
CA ASP A 91 22.42 16.43 -21.93
C ASP A 91 22.30 15.76 -20.55
N ALA A 92 21.48 16.31 -19.64
CA ALA A 92 20.94 15.49 -18.56
C ALA A 92 19.95 14.50 -19.19
N GLY A 93 20.47 13.37 -19.68
CA GLY A 93 19.77 12.41 -20.53
C GLY A 93 18.43 11.98 -19.97
N SER A 94 17.42 11.76 -20.83
CA SER A 94 16.12 11.25 -20.40
C SER A 94 16.24 9.85 -19.80
N PHE A 95 15.32 9.47 -18.91
CA PHE A 95 15.26 8.11 -18.38
C PHE A 95 15.11 7.07 -19.50
N ARG A 96 15.93 6.00 -19.47
CA ARG A 96 15.88 4.88 -20.40
C ARG A 96 15.86 3.57 -19.64
N TYR A 97 14.78 2.81 -19.78
CA TYR A 97 14.59 1.56 -19.05
C TYR A 97 15.66 0.51 -19.42
N GLU A 98 16.12 0.51 -20.67
CA GLU A 98 17.10 -0.46 -21.16
C GLU A 98 18.50 -0.30 -20.55
N GLU A 99 18.78 0.86 -19.94
CA GLU A 99 20.05 1.15 -19.28
C GLU A 99 20.06 0.72 -17.80
N LEU A 100 18.90 0.33 -17.26
CA LEU A 100 18.80 -0.15 -15.90
C LEU A 100 19.46 -1.52 -15.75
N PRO A 101 20.13 -1.79 -14.62
CA PRO A 101 20.59 -3.14 -14.34
C PRO A 101 19.39 -4.08 -14.22
N ALA A 102 19.58 -5.35 -14.59
CA ALA A 102 18.61 -6.38 -14.28
C ALA A 102 18.47 -6.52 -12.76
N TYR A 103 17.27 -6.90 -12.29
CA TYR A 103 17.07 -7.18 -10.88
C TYR A 103 18.05 -8.25 -10.39
N ALA A 104 18.83 -7.90 -9.37
CA ALA A 104 19.89 -8.74 -8.80
C ALA A 104 19.77 -8.86 -7.27
N GLY A 105 18.54 -8.85 -6.75
CA GLY A 105 18.23 -9.02 -5.32
C GLY A 105 17.94 -7.71 -4.57
N LEU A 106 18.24 -6.54 -5.15
CA LEU A 106 17.89 -5.25 -4.56
C LEU A 106 16.54 -4.76 -5.09
N PRO A 107 15.66 -4.22 -4.22
CA PRO A 107 14.32 -3.80 -4.62
C PRO A 107 14.30 -2.55 -5.51
N SER A 108 15.40 -1.80 -5.56
CA SER A 108 15.54 -0.62 -6.42
C SER A 108 16.98 -0.45 -6.92
N ALA A 109 17.14 0.37 -7.96
CA ALA A 109 18.42 0.80 -8.50
C ALA A 109 18.46 2.33 -8.59
N GLU A 110 19.62 2.93 -8.29
CA GLU A 110 19.84 4.36 -8.46
C GLU A 110 19.85 4.72 -9.95
N VAL A 111 19.24 5.86 -10.28
CA VAL A 111 19.15 6.41 -11.64
C VAL A 111 19.79 7.79 -11.63
N ASN A 112 20.49 8.15 -12.71
CA ASN A 112 21.08 9.48 -12.89
C ASN A 112 21.95 9.97 -11.71
N GLY A 113 22.71 9.06 -11.08
CA GLY A 113 23.53 9.39 -9.91
C GLY A 113 22.72 9.86 -8.69
N GLY A 114 21.44 9.48 -8.61
CA GLY A 114 20.51 9.91 -7.58
C GLY A 114 19.90 11.30 -7.81
N LEU A 115 20.18 11.95 -8.94
CA LEU A 115 19.66 13.29 -9.25
C LEU A 115 18.33 13.21 -10.03
N PRO A 116 17.26 13.85 -9.55
CA PRO A 116 15.99 13.96 -10.28
C PRO A 116 16.13 14.66 -11.64
N TYR A 117 15.21 14.37 -12.56
CA TYR A 117 15.10 15.07 -13.84
C TYR A 117 14.15 16.27 -13.78
N PHE A 118 14.03 16.92 -12.63
CA PHE A 118 13.19 18.11 -12.47
C PHE A 118 13.82 19.31 -13.16
N ALA A 119 12.99 20.13 -13.79
CA ALA A 119 13.35 21.44 -14.25
C ALA A 119 13.08 22.49 -13.16
N GLN A 120 13.73 23.65 -13.25
CA GLN A 120 13.51 24.75 -12.30
C GLN A 120 12.05 25.19 -12.23
N GLU A 121 11.32 25.07 -13.35
CA GLU A 121 9.89 25.39 -13.46
C GLU A 121 8.96 24.41 -12.73
N ASP A 122 9.44 23.20 -12.42
CA ASP A 122 8.68 22.22 -11.63
C ASP A 122 8.63 22.58 -10.14
N LEU A 123 9.58 23.42 -9.68
CA LEU A 123 9.78 23.81 -8.28
C LEU A 123 8.80 24.93 -7.89
N LEU A 124 7.54 24.56 -7.69
CA LEU A 124 6.52 25.47 -7.18
C LEU A 124 6.62 25.59 -5.64
N PRO A 125 6.32 26.77 -5.07
CA PRO A 125 6.48 27.00 -3.63
C PRO A 125 5.31 26.46 -2.78
N SER A 126 4.16 26.16 -3.40
CA SER A 126 2.96 25.69 -2.71
C SER A 126 2.76 24.19 -2.92
N SER A 127 2.11 23.54 -1.96
CA SER A 127 1.63 22.18 -2.11
C SER A 127 0.69 22.02 -3.29
N TYR A 128 0.81 20.91 -4.01
CA TYR A 128 -0.11 20.52 -5.08
C TYR A 128 -0.02 19.02 -5.33
N GLU A 129 -1.02 18.50 -6.03
CA GLU A 129 -1.05 17.15 -6.57
C GLU A 129 -1.50 17.19 -8.02
N HIS A 130 -0.91 16.32 -8.83
CA HIS A 130 -1.30 16.12 -10.22
C HIS A 130 -1.22 14.64 -10.56
N TYR A 131 -2.32 14.10 -11.06
CA TYR A 131 -2.43 12.73 -11.53
C TYR A 131 -2.68 12.74 -13.04
N SER A 132 -1.84 12.07 -13.81
CA SER A 132 -2.04 11.98 -15.26
C SER A 132 -3.33 11.21 -15.58
N PRO A 133 -4.05 11.59 -16.65
CA PRO A 133 -5.11 10.76 -17.17
C PRO A 133 -4.61 9.33 -17.46
N LEU A 134 -5.51 8.36 -17.33
CA LEU A 134 -5.22 7.01 -17.77
C LEU A 134 -4.96 7.02 -19.28
N ASP A 135 -4.02 6.19 -19.73
CA ASP A 135 -3.74 6.06 -21.16
C ASP A 135 -4.83 5.25 -21.90
N SER A 136 -4.64 5.01 -23.20
CA SER A 136 -5.62 4.28 -24.02
C SER A 136 -5.83 2.81 -23.62
N LEU A 137 -4.92 2.25 -22.82
CA LEU A 137 -5.04 0.91 -22.24
C LEU A 137 -5.59 0.94 -20.81
N GLY A 138 -5.91 2.12 -20.28
CA GLY A 138 -6.41 2.34 -18.92
C GLY A 138 -5.29 2.37 -17.87
N ARG A 139 -4.03 2.50 -18.27
CA ARG A 139 -2.87 2.47 -17.37
C ARG A 139 -2.62 3.84 -16.76
N CYS A 140 -2.15 3.87 -15.52
CA CYS A 140 -1.74 5.13 -14.88
C CYS A 140 -0.56 5.76 -15.63
N GLY A 141 -0.58 7.09 -15.77
CA GLY A 141 0.58 7.89 -16.16
C GLY A 141 1.36 8.41 -14.94
N PRO A 142 2.31 9.34 -15.15
CA PRO A 142 3.05 9.98 -14.05
C PRO A 142 2.12 10.67 -13.05
N ALA A 143 2.43 10.52 -11.76
CA ALA A 143 1.83 11.29 -10.68
C ALA A 143 2.89 12.19 -10.03
N MET A 144 2.52 13.41 -9.67
CA MET A 144 3.44 14.42 -9.16
C MET A 144 2.80 15.18 -8.01
N ALA A 145 3.56 15.46 -6.97
CA ALA A 145 3.12 16.31 -5.87
C ALA A 145 4.28 17.12 -5.32
N ASN A 146 3.99 18.36 -4.90
CA ASN A 146 4.85 19.07 -3.98
C ASN A 146 4.33 18.80 -2.57
N VAL A 147 4.90 17.79 -1.91
CA VAL A 147 4.40 17.23 -0.66
C VAL A 147 4.71 18.18 0.49
N GLY A 148 3.68 18.85 1.00
CA GLY A 148 3.70 19.61 2.26
C GLY A 148 2.90 18.93 3.36
N ARG A 149 2.98 19.46 4.60
CA ARG A 149 2.20 18.92 5.74
C ARG A 149 0.69 19.04 5.55
N ASP A 150 0.24 20.01 4.75
CA ASP A 150 -1.16 20.27 4.44
C ASP A 150 -1.79 19.23 3.51
N LEU A 151 -0.98 18.47 2.76
CA LEU A 151 -1.46 17.32 1.97
C LEU A 151 -1.51 16.03 2.78
N MET A 152 -0.80 15.94 3.91
CA MET A 152 -0.77 14.70 4.70
C MET A 152 -2.13 14.44 5.36
N PRO A 153 -2.58 13.17 5.43
CA PRO A 153 -3.89 12.84 5.96
C PRO A 153 -3.99 13.10 7.47
N ASP A 154 -5.15 13.57 7.91
CA ASP A 154 -5.55 13.69 9.31
C ASP A 154 -6.48 12.56 9.77
N GLU A 155 -6.98 11.74 8.83
CA GLU A 155 -7.84 10.59 9.06
C GLU A 155 -7.14 9.26 8.72
N PRO A 156 -7.65 8.12 9.26
CA PRO A 156 -7.20 6.80 8.83
C PRO A 156 -7.55 6.54 7.37
N ARG A 157 -6.68 5.79 6.69
CA ARG A 157 -6.91 5.30 5.32
C ARG A 157 -8.22 4.52 5.23
N GLY A 158 -8.98 4.79 4.18
CA GLY A 158 -10.21 4.06 3.86
C GLY A 158 -9.97 2.88 2.90
N PRO A 159 -10.97 2.02 2.71
CA PRO A 159 -10.85 0.87 1.82
C PRO A 159 -10.66 1.28 0.36
N ILE A 160 -9.83 0.53 -0.36
CA ILE A 160 -9.55 0.75 -1.80
C ILE A 160 -9.83 -0.48 -2.68
N GLY A 161 -10.45 -1.52 -2.11
CA GLY A 161 -10.68 -2.81 -2.77
C GLY A 161 -11.46 -2.75 -4.09
N MET A 162 -12.27 -1.70 -4.29
CA MET A 162 -13.05 -1.48 -5.50
C MET A 162 -12.20 -1.13 -6.73
N ILE A 163 -11.00 -0.58 -6.54
CA ILE A 163 -10.13 -0.19 -7.65
C ILE A 163 -9.44 -1.44 -8.20
N LYS A 164 -9.49 -1.63 -9.51
CA LYS A 164 -8.85 -2.74 -10.21
C LYS A 164 -7.97 -2.15 -11.31
N PRO A 165 -6.69 -1.88 -11.04
CA PRO A 165 -5.78 -1.36 -12.04
C PRO A 165 -5.60 -2.34 -13.21
N THR A 166 -4.91 -1.91 -14.27
CA THR A 166 -4.59 -2.78 -15.39
C THR A 166 -3.79 -4.02 -14.94
N GLY A 167 -4.06 -5.17 -15.55
CA GLY A 167 -3.44 -6.45 -15.20
C GLY A 167 -3.86 -7.02 -13.83
N TRP A 168 -4.78 -6.37 -13.13
CA TRP A 168 -5.20 -6.79 -11.79
C TRP A 168 -5.99 -8.09 -11.78
N HIS A 169 -5.55 -9.02 -10.95
CA HIS A 169 -6.34 -10.14 -10.46
C HIS A 169 -5.74 -10.67 -9.15
N THR A 170 -6.53 -11.41 -8.38
CA THR A 170 -6.06 -12.00 -7.11
C THR A 170 -5.17 -13.21 -7.40
N VAL A 171 -3.90 -13.14 -6.99
CA VAL A 171 -2.97 -14.27 -7.04
C VAL A 171 -2.42 -14.55 -5.64
N ARG A 172 -2.33 -15.83 -5.27
CA ARG A 172 -1.97 -16.26 -3.93
C ARG A 172 -0.82 -17.28 -3.92
N TYR A 173 0.17 -17.06 -3.07
CA TYR A 173 1.32 -17.93 -2.80
C TYR A 173 1.54 -18.09 -1.29
N ASP A 174 1.11 -19.21 -0.72
CA ASP A 174 1.04 -19.43 0.73
C ASP A 174 2.39 -19.52 1.46
N ASP A 175 3.46 -19.83 0.73
CA ASP A 175 4.80 -20.16 1.23
C ASP A 175 5.88 -19.17 0.79
N LEU A 176 5.57 -18.27 -0.15
CA LEU A 176 6.53 -17.28 -0.70
C LEU A 176 6.28 -15.86 -0.20
N ILE A 177 5.06 -15.55 0.22
CA ILE A 177 4.65 -14.18 0.57
C ILE A 177 4.00 -14.22 1.95
N GLY A 178 4.43 -13.33 2.86
CA GLY A 178 4.00 -13.35 4.27
C GLY A 178 2.48 -13.22 4.46
N ASP A 179 1.83 -12.34 3.70
CA ASP A 179 0.37 -12.16 3.66
C ASP A 179 -0.31 -12.97 2.54
N ARG A 180 0.47 -13.78 1.83
CA ARG A 180 0.09 -14.76 0.81
C ARG A 180 -0.36 -14.16 -0.51
N TYR A 181 -0.54 -12.85 -0.67
CA TYR A 181 -1.05 -12.27 -1.93
C TYR A 181 0.05 -11.59 -2.71
N LEU A 182 0.11 -11.85 -4.02
CA LEU A 182 1.16 -11.29 -4.88
C LEU A 182 1.00 -9.79 -5.08
N TYR A 183 -0.19 -9.36 -5.45
CA TYR A 183 -0.44 -7.99 -5.88
C TYR A 183 -1.14 -7.17 -4.80
N ASN A 184 -0.62 -5.97 -4.60
CA ASN A 184 -1.22 -4.87 -3.87
C ASN A 184 -1.67 -3.80 -4.87
N ARG A 185 -2.71 -3.06 -4.48
CA ARG A 185 -3.07 -1.79 -5.14
C ARG A 185 -2.08 -0.74 -4.69
N CYS A 186 -0.98 -0.60 -5.44
CA CYS A 186 0.13 0.24 -5.07
C CYS A 186 -0.16 1.68 -5.47
N HIS A 187 -0.09 2.58 -4.49
CA HIS A 187 -0.18 4.01 -4.70
C HIS A 187 1.07 4.52 -5.44
N LEU A 188 0.90 5.37 -6.46
CA LEU A 188 2.03 6.11 -7.04
C LEU A 188 2.48 7.22 -6.07
N LEU A 189 1.52 8.01 -5.57
CA LEU A 189 1.69 8.93 -4.45
C LEU A 189 1.01 8.32 -3.23
N ALA A 190 1.81 7.90 -2.25
CA ALA A 190 1.32 7.19 -1.08
C ALA A 190 0.33 8.01 -0.26
N TYR A 191 -0.70 7.33 0.27
CA TYR A 191 -1.69 7.94 1.15
C TYR A 191 -1.07 8.75 2.30
N GLN A 192 0.03 8.26 2.90
CA GLN A 192 0.74 8.96 3.98
C GLN A 192 1.34 10.33 3.57
N LEU A 193 1.48 10.59 2.27
CA LEU A 193 2.05 11.82 1.72
C LEU A 193 0.97 12.80 1.27
N THR A 194 -0.13 12.30 0.69
CA THR A 194 -1.13 13.15 0.03
C THR A 194 -2.57 12.98 0.51
N GLY A 195 -2.85 11.99 1.35
CA GLY A 195 -4.21 11.67 1.78
C GLY A 195 -5.12 11.15 0.66
N GLU A 196 -4.64 11.04 -0.58
CA GLU A 196 -5.42 10.56 -1.71
C GLU A 196 -5.66 9.04 -1.59
N ASN A 197 -6.92 8.65 -1.37
CA ASN A 197 -7.26 7.31 -0.96
C ASN A 197 -7.50 6.36 -2.15
N ALA A 198 -8.62 6.51 -2.86
CA ALA A 198 -9.11 5.54 -3.84
C ALA A 198 -9.13 6.09 -5.28
N ASN A 199 -8.12 6.89 -5.66
CA ASN A 199 -8.02 7.46 -7.00
C ASN A 199 -7.53 6.41 -8.03
N PRO A 200 -8.32 6.06 -9.06
CA PRO A 200 -7.90 5.11 -10.10
C PRO A 200 -6.70 5.57 -10.94
N GLN A 201 -6.38 6.88 -10.95
CA GLN A 201 -5.19 7.45 -11.61
C GLN A 201 -3.93 7.39 -10.75
N ASN A 202 -4.05 6.90 -9.51
CA ASN A 202 -2.96 6.82 -8.54
C ASN A 202 -2.66 5.37 -8.11
N LEU A 203 -3.32 4.37 -8.69
CA LEU A 203 -3.23 2.98 -8.24
C LEU A 203 -2.81 2.06 -9.39
N ILE A 204 -1.70 1.34 -9.20
CA ILE A 204 -1.20 0.33 -10.14
C ILE A 204 -1.20 -1.06 -9.51
N THR A 205 -1.21 -2.10 -10.36
CA THR A 205 -0.92 -3.48 -9.95
C THR A 205 0.57 -3.60 -9.67
N GLY A 206 0.95 -3.60 -8.38
CA GLY A 206 2.34 -3.78 -7.95
C GLY A 206 2.46 -4.96 -7.00
N THR A 207 3.62 -5.61 -6.96
CA THR A 207 3.85 -6.72 -6.04
C THR A 207 3.90 -6.25 -4.59
N ARG A 208 3.61 -7.15 -3.65
CA ARG A 208 3.81 -6.94 -2.22
C ARG A 208 5.25 -6.53 -1.88
N TYR A 209 6.24 -7.11 -2.57
CA TYR A 209 7.66 -6.76 -2.42
C TYR A 209 7.96 -5.35 -2.94
N MET A 210 7.49 -4.98 -4.14
CA MET A 210 7.64 -3.62 -4.66
C MET A 210 7.04 -2.58 -3.71
N ASN A 211 5.83 -2.84 -3.22
CA ASN A 211 5.11 -1.92 -2.34
C ASN A 211 5.87 -1.65 -1.03
N VAL A 212 6.36 -2.72 -0.38
CA VAL A 212 6.87 -2.61 1.00
C VAL A 212 8.38 -2.56 1.10
N GLU A 213 9.10 -3.35 0.31
CA GLU A 213 10.57 -3.34 0.31
C GLU A 213 11.12 -2.32 -0.69
N GLY A 214 10.35 -2.01 -1.73
CA GLY A 214 10.73 -1.07 -2.79
C GLY A 214 10.38 0.38 -2.49
N MET A 215 9.09 0.71 -2.47
CA MET A 215 8.62 2.10 -2.43
C MET A 215 8.61 2.68 -1.01
N LEU A 216 8.08 1.94 -0.04
CA LEU A 216 7.86 2.41 1.33
C LEU A 216 9.09 3.03 2.02
N PRO A 217 10.35 2.55 1.85
CA PRO A 217 11.53 3.23 2.39
C PRO A 217 11.71 4.67 1.86
N TYR A 218 11.49 4.90 0.56
CA TYR A 218 11.57 6.23 -0.04
C TYR A 218 10.44 7.14 0.46
N GLU A 219 9.22 6.62 0.51
CA GLU A 219 8.06 7.36 1.00
C GLU A 219 8.23 7.76 2.47
N ARG A 220 8.76 6.86 3.32
CA ARG A 220 9.06 7.18 4.72
C ARG A 220 10.08 8.31 4.84
N ARG A 221 11.17 8.26 4.06
CA ARG A 221 12.18 9.34 4.02
C ARG A 221 11.54 10.70 3.70
N ILE A 222 10.64 10.75 2.71
CA ILE A 222 9.89 11.97 2.37
C ILE A 222 9.01 12.40 3.54
N SER A 223 8.21 11.47 4.07
CA SER A 223 7.25 11.78 5.14
C SER A 223 7.92 12.30 6.41
N ASP A 224 9.06 11.72 6.79
CA ASP A 224 9.83 12.10 7.98
C ASP A 224 10.45 13.48 7.80
N TYR A 225 10.97 13.78 6.61
CA TYR A 225 11.51 15.09 6.30
C TYR A 225 10.42 16.17 6.36
N VAL A 226 9.28 15.98 5.70
CA VAL A 226 8.17 16.97 5.69
C VAL A 226 7.61 17.16 7.11
N LYS A 227 7.47 16.07 7.89
CA LYS A 227 7.01 16.13 9.29
C LYS A 227 8.02 16.82 10.21
N SER A 228 9.32 16.60 10.05
CA SER A 228 10.32 17.20 10.94
C SER A 228 10.65 18.65 10.59
N SER A 229 10.77 18.98 9.30
CA SER A 229 11.18 20.31 8.83
C SER A 229 10.01 21.27 8.63
N GLY A 230 8.82 20.75 8.30
CA GLY A 230 7.69 21.58 7.82
C GLY A 230 7.87 22.12 6.40
N ARG A 231 8.91 21.68 5.69
CA ARG A 231 9.22 22.02 4.30
C ARG A 231 8.58 21.04 3.34
N HIS A 232 8.69 21.34 2.05
CA HIS A 232 8.11 20.56 0.96
C HIS A 232 9.13 19.64 0.28
N VAL A 233 8.61 18.58 -0.33
CA VAL A 233 9.36 17.71 -1.22
C VAL A 233 8.62 17.57 -2.53
N LEU A 234 9.24 17.99 -3.62
CA LEU A 234 8.76 17.69 -4.95
C LEU A 234 8.99 16.20 -5.22
N LEU A 235 7.91 15.46 -5.46
CA LEU A 235 7.90 14.03 -5.75
C LEU A 235 7.24 13.80 -7.10
N ARG A 236 7.87 13.00 -7.97
CA ARG A 236 7.26 12.44 -9.17
C ARG A 236 7.47 10.93 -9.18
N VAL A 237 6.38 10.21 -9.41
CA VAL A 237 6.38 8.76 -9.55
C VAL A 237 5.82 8.39 -10.91
N THR A 238 6.65 7.78 -11.75
CA THR A 238 6.31 7.42 -13.14
C THR A 238 6.28 5.90 -13.28
N PRO A 239 5.11 5.27 -13.47
CA PRO A 239 5.06 3.85 -13.79
C PRO A 239 5.64 3.59 -15.18
N VAL A 240 6.44 2.53 -15.31
CA VAL A 240 7.11 2.17 -16.56
C VAL A 240 6.52 0.89 -17.12
N PHE A 241 5.88 0.99 -18.28
CA PHE A 241 5.33 -0.15 -19.03
C PHE A 241 6.12 -0.34 -20.33
N LEU A 242 6.38 -1.58 -20.76
CA LEU A 242 6.97 -1.84 -22.08
C LEU A 242 5.89 -2.22 -23.08
N GLY A 243 5.79 -1.48 -24.19
CA GLY A 243 4.78 -1.73 -25.21
C GLY A 243 3.36 -1.69 -24.65
N GLU A 244 2.61 -2.76 -24.88
CA GLU A 244 1.20 -2.91 -24.46
C GLU A 244 1.02 -3.64 -23.12
N GLU A 245 2.09 -3.76 -22.32
CA GLU A 245 2.02 -4.38 -21.00
C GLU A 245 0.98 -3.71 -20.10
N LEU A 246 0.21 -4.52 -19.39
CA LEU A 246 -0.82 -4.08 -18.46
C LEU A 246 -0.31 -3.95 -17.02
N VAL A 247 0.82 -4.57 -16.70
CA VAL A 247 1.51 -4.44 -15.41
C VAL A 247 2.82 -3.69 -15.62
N ALA A 248 3.09 -2.68 -14.80
CA ALA A 248 4.32 -1.91 -14.92
C ALA A 248 5.54 -2.77 -14.55
N ARG A 249 6.67 -2.58 -15.22
CA ARG A 249 7.97 -3.17 -14.83
C ARG A 249 8.48 -2.64 -13.49
N GLY A 250 7.99 -1.49 -13.08
CA GLY A 250 8.40 -0.77 -11.89
C GLY A 250 7.93 0.67 -11.96
N VAL A 251 8.44 1.48 -11.04
CA VAL A 251 8.23 2.94 -11.05
C VAL A 251 9.58 3.65 -10.97
N LEU A 252 9.71 4.73 -11.71
CA LEU A 252 10.75 5.72 -11.48
C LEU A 252 10.25 6.68 -10.39
N MET A 253 10.95 6.75 -9.27
CA MET A 253 10.67 7.68 -8.18
C MET A 253 11.75 8.75 -8.13
N GLU A 254 11.32 10.00 -8.22
CA GLU A 254 12.17 11.19 -8.20
C GLU A 254 11.71 12.08 -7.05
N ALA A 255 12.62 12.49 -6.16
CA ALA A 255 12.28 13.39 -5.07
C ALA A 255 13.35 14.45 -4.82
N TYR A 256 12.91 15.68 -4.55
CA TYR A 256 13.78 16.82 -4.28
C TYR A 256 13.14 17.78 -3.25
N SER A 257 13.82 18.04 -2.14
CA SER A 257 13.43 19.06 -1.17
C SER A 257 13.85 20.45 -1.68
N SER A 258 12.90 21.18 -2.25
CA SER A 258 13.17 22.42 -2.99
C SER A 258 13.72 23.56 -2.13
N GLU A 259 13.21 23.70 -0.90
CA GLU A 259 13.55 24.79 0.02
C GLU A 259 14.94 24.70 0.65
N ASP A 260 15.60 23.53 0.53
CA ASP A 260 16.97 23.33 1.01
C ASP A 260 17.89 22.72 -0.04
N GLU A 261 17.55 22.91 -1.31
CA GLU A 261 18.36 22.52 -2.45
C GLU A 261 18.75 21.02 -2.43
N GLY A 262 17.83 20.17 -1.96
CA GLY A 262 18.02 18.73 -1.90
C GLY A 262 18.89 18.24 -0.73
N GLU A 263 19.27 19.11 0.22
CA GLU A 263 20.05 18.69 1.39
C GLU A 263 19.31 17.65 2.24
N GLY A 264 17.99 17.79 2.41
CA GLY A 264 17.17 16.84 3.16
C GLY A 264 16.80 15.59 2.35
N VAL A 265 16.12 15.81 1.21
CA VAL A 265 15.66 14.74 0.32
C VAL A 265 16.12 15.04 -1.09
N CYS A 266 16.98 14.17 -1.60
CA CYS A 266 17.34 14.10 -3.01
C CYS A 266 17.55 12.62 -3.36
N PHE A 267 16.78 12.12 -4.33
CA PHE A 267 17.00 10.81 -4.93
C PHE A 267 16.31 10.69 -6.29
N ASN A 268 16.84 9.78 -7.12
CA ASN A 268 16.22 9.30 -8.34
C ASN A 268 16.48 7.80 -8.41
N ALA A 269 15.43 7.01 -8.35
CA ALA A 269 15.54 5.56 -8.21
C ALA A 269 14.45 4.85 -9.01
N PHE A 270 14.82 3.75 -9.66
CA PHE A 270 13.87 2.82 -10.24
C PHE A 270 13.56 1.71 -9.25
N VAL A 271 12.29 1.55 -8.89
CA VAL A 271 11.80 0.49 -7.99
C VAL A 271 11.19 -0.63 -8.82
N TYR A 272 11.74 -1.84 -8.71
CA TYR A 272 11.34 -2.97 -9.53
C TYR A 272 9.99 -3.55 -9.09
N ASN A 273 9.07 -3.75 -10.03
CA ASN A 273 7.84 -4.49 -9.80
C ASN A 273 8.09 -6.00 -9.94
N VAL A 274 8.76 -6.57 -8.95
CA VAL A 274 9.16 -7.99 -8.91
C VAL A 274 8.78 -8.60 -7.57
N GLN A 275 8.74 -9.93 -7.50
CA GLN A 275 8.57 -10.65 -6.25
C GLN A 275 9.59 -11.81 -6.23
N PRO A 276 10.51 -11.87 -5.25
CA PRO A 276 11.47 -12.96 -5.16
C PRO A 276 10.81 -14.33 -5.25
N GLY A 277 11.33 -15.20 -6.13
CA GLY A 277 10.79 -16.54 -6.36
C GLY A 277 9.59 -16.62 -7.30
N ILE A 278 9.14 -15.51 -7.89
CA ILE A 278 7.98 -15.46 -8.80
C ILE A 278 8.37 -14.74 -10.10
N ILE A 279 7.96 -15.32 -11.23
CA ILE A 279 8.05 -14.74 -12.57
C ILE A 279 6.67 -14.21 -12.94
N ILE A 280 6.64 -12.95 -13.39
CA ILE A 280 5.42 -12.23 -13.79
C ILE A 280 5.37 -12.14 -15.31
N ASP A 281 4.21 -12.45 -15.88
CA ASP A 281 3.84 -12.02 -17.22
C ASP A 281 3.27 -10.60 -17.14
N TYR A 282 4.06 -9.61 -17.55
CA TYR A 282 3.65 -8.21 -17.45
C TYR A 282 2.60 -7.80 -18.49
N ALA A 283 2.37 -8.63 -19.51
CA ALA A 283 1.32 -8.40 -20.49
C ALA A 283 -0.07 -8.61 -19.87
N THR A 284 -0.22 -9.63 -19.03
CA THR A 284 -1.53 -10.04 -18.48
C THR A 284 -1.65 -9.85 -16.97
N GLY A 285 -0.52 -9.81 -16.26
CA GLY A 285 -0.42 -9.93 -14.82
C GLY A 285 -0.36 -11.38 -14.33
N ASP A 286 -0.41 -12.38 -15.20
CA ASP A 286 -0.28 -13.78 -14.79
C ASP A 286 1.09 -14.02 -14.12
N SER A 287 1.20 -15.06 -13.31
CA SER A 287 2.47 -15.37 -12.67
C SER A 287 2.67 -16.86 -12.46
N ARG A 288 3.93 -17.23 -12.30
CA ARG A 288 4.35 -18.58 -11.94
C ARG A 288 5.55 -18.53 -11.02
N ARG A 289 5.82 -19.62 -10.33
CA ARG A 289 7.08 -19.76 -9.57
C ARG A 289 8.27 -19.69 -10.51
N ALA A 290 9.33 -19.04 -10.05
CA ALA A 290 10.64 -19.19 -10.67
C ALA A 290 11.11 -20.64 -10.49
N GLU A 291 11.67 -21.23 -11.54
CA GLU A 291 12.38 -22.50 -11.44
C GLU A 291 13.74 -22.19 -10.80
N GLY A 292 14.09 -22.95 -9.76
CA GLY A 292 15.36 -22.80 -9.02
C GLY A 292 16.54 -23.44 -9.72
#